data_AF-A0A8T2C2Y6-F1
#
_entry.id   AF-A0A8T2C2Y6-F1
#
_cell.length_a   1.000
_cell.length_b   1.000
_cell.length_c   1.000
_cell.angle_alpha   90.00
_cell.angle_beta   90.00
_cell.angle_gamma   90.00
#
_symmetry.space_group_name_H-M   'P 1'
#
loop_
_entity.id
_entity.type
_entity.pdbx_description
1 polymer ?
#
loop_
_entity_poly.entity_id
_entity_poly.type
_entity_poly.pdbx_seq_one_letter_code
_entity_poly.pdbx_strand_id
1 'polypeptide(L)'
;METEYDQVLRSVAQVNIADQIGDSGDVDGDGVKVSCFTEVFDDVTIQFQIIRLAKQIYVWVGCNSAKFGSLYAAASTRPSNTVSVTSVLGGTSDNTGSGIARRLVLKTGLNIILACNIPKNNPLLEAKAEKVLIRKLIDLGYTMSKPVRAT
;
A
#
# COMPACT_ATOMS: atom_id res chain seq x y z
N MET A 1 -32.67 16.70 5.36
CA MET A 1 -31.55 16.45 6.29
C MET A 1 -30.64 15.47 5.57
N GLU A 2 -29.57 15.97 4.97
CA GLU A 2 -28.59 15.12 4.30
C GLU A 2 -27.73 14.47 5.41
N THR A 3 -27.66 13.15 5.44
CA THR A 3 -26.96 12.42 6.50
C THR A 3 -25.45 12.48 6.28
N GLU A 4 -24.66 12.49 7.36
CA GLU A 4 -23.19 12.50 7.33
C GLU A 4 -22.61 11.43 6.39
N TYR A 5 -23.30 10.29 6.26
CA TYR A 5 -23.01 9.23 5.29
C TYR A 5 -23.02 9.67 3.83
N ASP A 6 -23.98 10.51 3.43
CA ASP A 6 -24.09 11.03 2.06
C ASP A 6 -22.97 12.03 1.76
N GLN A 7 -22.56 12.82 2.76
CA GLN A 7 -21.45 13.75 2.65
C GLN A 7 -20.12 13.00 2.53
N VAL A 8 -19.96 11.89 3.26
CA VAL A 8 -18.79 11.00 3.12
C VAL A 8 -18.80 10.32 1.76
N LEU A 9 -19.93 9.77 1.30
CA LEU A 9 -20.04 9.16 -0.03
C LEU A 9 -19.72 10.16 -1.14
N ARG A 10 -20.19 11.41 -1.03
CA ARG A 10 -19.84 12.49 -1.96
C ARG A 10 -18.36 12.87 -1.91
N SER A 11 -17.79 12.93 -0.71
CA SER A 11 -16.35 13.21 -0.54
C SER A 11 -15.51 12.10 -1.15
N VAL A 12 -15.90 10.84 -0.99
CA VAL A 12 -15.25 9.66 -1.60
C VAL A 12 -15.46 9.64 -3.12
N ALA A 13 -16.64 10.02 -3.61
CA ALA A 13 -16.94 10.13 -5.04
C ALA A 13 -16.17 11.28 -5.72
N GLN A 14 -15.90 12.38 -5.02
CA GLN A 14 -15.01 13.44 -5.51
C GLN A 14 -13.55 12.99 -5.62
N VAL A 15 -13.15 11.90 -4.97
CA VAL A 15 -11.81 11.28 -5.15
C VAL A 15 -11.77 10.32 -6.35
N ASN A 16 -12.91 10.00 -6.98
CA ASN A 16 -12.91 9.31 -8.27
C ASN A 16 -12.55 10.31 -9.36
N ILE A 17 -11.25 10.47 -9.58
CA ILE A 17 -10.69 11.04 -10.81
C ILE A 17 -11.18 10.14 -11.95
N ALA A 18 -11.96 10.74 -12.84
CA ALA A 18 -12.64 10.08 -13.94
C ALA A 18 -11.76 9.08 -14.69
N ASP A 19 -12.36 7.94 -15.03
CA ASP A 19 -11.85 6.97 -16.00
C ASP A 19 -11.36 7.70 -17.27
N GLN A 20 -10.03 7.79 -17.44
CA GLN A 20 -9.42 8.07 -18.72
C GLN A 20 -8.57 6.88 -19.12
N ILE A 21 -9.22 5.95 -19.81
CA ILE A 21 -8.57 5.00 -20.70
C ILE A 21 -8.15 5.81 -21.93
N GLY A 22 -6.85 6.09 -22.05
CA GLY A 22 -6.25 6.75 -23.20
C GLY A 22 -4.81 6.29 -23.35
N ASP A 23 -4.60 5.36 -24.29
CA ASP A 23 -3.30 4.95 -24.82
C ASP A 23 -2.63 6.14 -25.52
N SER A 24 -1.59 6.72 -24.90
CA SER A 24 -0.42 7.33 -25.57
C SER A 24 0.38 8.21 -24.60
N GLY A 25 1.66 7.89 -24.41
CA GLY A 25 2.78 8.82 -24.16
C GLY A 25 2.76 9.73 -22.92
N ASP A 26 3.71 9.49 -22.02
CA ASP A 26 4.33 10.46 -21.09
C ASP A 26 3.46 11.65 -20.66
N VAL A 27 2.56 11.40 -19.70
CA VAL A 27 2.03 12.46 -18.84
C VAL A 27 2.41 12.12 -17.42
N ASP A 28 3.43 12.80 -16.92
CA ASP A 28 3.82 12.83 -15.52
C ASP A 28 2.67 13.51 -14.73
N GLY A 29 1.60 12.74 -14.49
CA GLY A 29 0.41 13.19 -13.79
C GLY A 29 0.71 13.27 -12.31
N ASP A 30 1.02 14.48 -11.83
CA ASP A 30 1.23 14.90 -10.44
C ASP A 30 -0.06 14.80 -9.58
N GLY A 31 -0.91 13.82 -9.87
CA GLY A 31 -2.15 13.53 -9.17
C GLY A 31 -2.01 12.34 -8.24
N VAL A 32 -2.70 12.39 -7.10
CA VAL A 32 -2.84 11.25 -6.20
C VAL A 32 -3.59 10.13 -6.92
N LYS A 33 -2.98 8.94 -7.06
CA LYS A 33 -3.64 7.77 -7.67
C LYS A 33 -4.09 6.80 -6.59
N VAL A 34 -5.38 6.46 -6.58
CA VAL A 34 -5.97 5.50 -5.63
C VAL A 34 -6.32 4.20 -6.36
N SER A 35 -5.96 3.06 -5.78
CA SER A 35 -6.30 1.73 -6.29
C SER A 35 -6.82 0.87 -5.14
N CYS A 36 -8.08 0.44 -5.23
CA CYS A 36 -8.70 -0.46 -4.26
C CYS A 36 -8.97 -1.83 -4.92
N PHE A 37 -8.74 -2.91 -4.19
CA PHE A 37 -9.08 -4.25 -4.65
C PHE A 37 -9.18 -5.21 -3.47
N THR A 38 -9.76 -6.38 -3.71
CA THR A 38 -9.99 -7.40 -2.69
C THR A 38 -9.52 -8.76 -3.18
N GLU A 39 -9.02 -9.59 -2.28
CA GLU A 39 -8.63 -10.98 -2.55
C GLU A 39 -9.30 -11.89 -1.50
N VAL A 40 -9.79 -13.04 -1.93
CA VAL A 40 -10.34 -14.07 -1.03
C VAL A 40 -9.35 -15.22 -0.90
N PHE A 41 -9.05 -15.63 0.32
CA PHE A 41 -8.14 -16.74 0.63
C PHE A 41 -8.65 -17.50 1.86
N ASP A 42 -8.84 -18.82 1.76
CA ASP A 42 -9.35 -19.67 2.86
C ASP A 42 -10.57 -19.07 3.59
N ASP A 43 -11.58 -18.64 2.82
CA ASP A 43 -12.80 -17.95 3.30
C ASP A 43 -12.57 -16.62 4.06
N VAL A 44 -11.33 -16.12 4.06
CA VAL A 44 -10.95 -14.81 4.58
C VAL A 44 -10.89 -13.80 3.44
N THR A 45 -11.55 -12.65 3.60
CA THR A 45 -11.50 -11.55 2.63
C THR A 45 -10.46 -10.53 3.05
N ILE A 46 -9.47 -10.31 2.20
CA ILE A 46 -8.42 -9.31 2.36
C ILE A 46 -8.74 -8.12 1.46
N GLN A 47 -8.72 -6.93 2.04
CA GLN A 47 -9.00 -5.69 1.34
C GLN A 47 -7.74 -4.86 1.26
N PHE A 48 -7.46 -4.31 0.08
CA PHE A 48 -6.28 -3.52 -0.19
C PHE A 48 -6.69 -2.15 -0.71
N GLN A 49 -6.03 -1.12 -0.20
CA GLN A 49 -6.10 0.23 -0.75
C GLN A 49 -4.68 0.77 -0.89
N ILE A 50 -4.35 1.22 -2.09
CA ILE A 50 -3.05 1.81 -2.43
C ILE A 50 -3.30 3.25 -2.83
N ILE A 51 -2.57 4.18 -2.22
CA ILE A 51 -2.56 5.59 -2.57
C ILE A 51 -1.14 5.96 -2.97
N ARG A 52 -0.94 6.29 -4.25
CA ARG A 52 0.34 6.75 -4.78
C ARG A 52 0.41 8.26 -4.68
N LEU A 53 1.38 8.75 -3.92
CA LEU A 53 1.81 10.15 -3.88
C LEU A 53 3.13 10.30 -4.64
N ALA A 54 3.61 11.52 -4.87
CA ALA A 54 4.83 11.77 -5.67
C ALA A 54 6.07 10.94 -5.23
N LYS A 55 6.38 10.95 -3.92
CA LYS A 55 7.58 10.29 -3.35
C LYS A 55 7.27 9.24 -2.28
N GLN A 56 5.99 8.89 -2.13
CA GLN A 56 5.52 7.97 -1.10
C GLN A 56 4.38 7.10 -1.64
N ILE A 57 4.23 5.92 -1.07
CA ILE A 57 3.05 5.08 -1.25
C ILE A 57 2.44 4.85 0.13
N TYR A 58 1.15 5.14 0.26
CA TYR A 58 0.36 4.66 1.36
C TYR A 58 -0.34 3.37 0.96
N VAL A 59 -0.29 2.37 1.83
CA VAL A 59 -0.97 1.10 1.65
C VAL A 59 -1.79 0.80 2.89
N TRP A 60 -3.04 0.42 2.72
CA TRP A 60 -3.88 -0.15 3.75
C TRP A 60 -4.25 -1.58 3.40
N VAL A 61 -4.12 -2.48 4.37
CA VAL A 61 -4.49 -3.90 4.28
C VAL A 61 -5.45 -4.26 5.41
N GLY A 62 -6.71 -4.44 5.07
CA GLY A 62 -7.76 -4.93 5.97
C GLY A 62 -7.97 -6.44 5.81
N CYS A 63 -8.43 -7.09 6.87
CA CYS A 63 -8.77 -8.52 6.87
C CYS A 63 -10.11 -8.72 7.60
N ASN A 64 -11.11 -9.26 6.91
CA ASN A 64 -12.50 -9.52 7.34
C ASN A 64 -13.31 -8.32 7.88
N SER A 65 -12.65 -7.26 8.30
CA SER A 65 -13.21 -6.02 8.83
C SER A 65 -12.33 -4.86 8.42
N ALA A 66 -12.94 -3.70 8.15
CA ALA A 66 -12.25 -2.47 7.77
C ALA A 66 -11.58 -1.78 8.98
N LYS A 67 -10.77 -2.53 9.74
CA LYS A 67 -10.00 -2.01 10.87
C LYS A 67 -8.67 -1.45 10.37
N PHE A 68 -8.26 -0.33 10.95
CA PHE A 68 -7.02 0.35 10.57
C PHE A 68 -5.76 -0.45 10.95
N GLY A 69 -5.80 -1.20 12.06
CA GLY A 69 -4.69 -2.05 12.51
C GLY A 69 -3.46 -1.24 12.95
N SER A 70 -2.29 -1.85 12.79
CA SER A 70 -1.00 -1.24 13.10
C SER A 70 -0.48 -0.42 11.92
N LEU A 71 0.09 0.76 12.20
CA LEU A 71 0.64 1.67 11.18
C LEU A 71 2.18 1.68 11.23
N TYR A 72 2.80 1.44 10.10
CA TYR A 72 4.25 1.40 9.93
C TYR A 72 4.71 2.45 8.93
N ALA A 73 5.80 3.13 9.24
CA ALA A 73 6.51 3.98 8.31
C ALA A 73 7.86 3.34 7.98
N ALA A 74 8.16 3.18 6.70
CA ALA A 74 9.39 2.60 6.21
C ALA A 74 10.04 3.49 5.14
N ALA A 75 11.34 3.70 5.24
CA ALA A 75 12.11 4.51 4.31
C ALA A 75 13.55 4.00 4.18
N SER A 76 14.14 4.18 3.00
CA SER A 76 15.56 3.89 2.79
C SER A 76 16.42 5.03 3.36
N THR A 77 17.41 4.70 4.16
CA THR A 77 18.36 5.64 4.75
C THR A 77 19.69 5.63 4.00
N ARG A 78 20.18 6.80 3.60
CA ARG A 78 21.52 6.98 3.02
C ARG A 78 22.54 7.22 4.16
N PRO A 79 23.82 6.83 4.01
CA PRO A 79 24.45 6.24 2.81
C PRO A 79 24.36 4.70 2.73
N SER A 80 23.92 4.01 3.78
CA SER A 80 23.97 2.54 3.89
C SER A 80 22.93 1.76 3.08
N ASN A 81 21.99 2.44 2.39
CA ASN A 81 20.84 1.83 1.70
C ASN A 81 20.06 0.84 2.58
N THR A 82 20.16 1.00 3.90
CA THR A 82 19.38 0.24 4.87
C THR A 82 17.97 0.81 4.92
N VAL A 83 16.96 -0.05 5.06
CA VAL A 83 15.59 0.40 5.27
C VAL A 83 15.31 0.46 6.77
N SER A 84 14.99 1.66 7.25
CA SER A 84 14.50 1.89 8.60
C SER A 84 12.98 1.77 8.61
N VAL A 85 12.45 1.10 9.63
CA VAL A 85 11.01 0.92 9.83
C VAL A 85 10.66 1.31 11.26
N THR A 86 9.57 2.03 11.44
CA THR A 86 9.03 2.39 12.76
C THR A 86 7.53 2.15 12.82
N SER A 87 7.02 1.79 14.00
CA SER A 87 5.58 1.78 14.29
C SER A 87 5.15 3.19 14.68
N VAL A 88 4.18 3.75 13.96
CA VAL A 88 3.79 5.17 14.11
C VAL A 88 2.75 5.35 15.21
N LEU A 89 1.76 4.47 15.29
CA LEU A 89 0.65 4.61 16.24
C LEU A 89 0.92 4.03 17.63
N GLY A 90 2.11 3.45 17.86
CA GLY A 90 2.44 2.80 19.12
C GLY A 90 1.61 1.53 19.34
N GLY A 91 2.27 0.41 19.59
CA GLY A 91 1.59 -0.89 19.75
C GLY A 91 2.58 -2.01 19.93
N THR A 92 2.09 -3.22 20.20
CA THR A 92 2.92 -4.43 20.28
C THR A 92 3.83 -4.50 19.06
N SER A 93 5.11 -4.82 19.28
CA SER A 93 6.19 -4.84 18.28
C SER A 93 5.96 -5.95 17.25
N ASP A 94 4.91 -5.80 16.47
CA ASP A 94 4.40 -6.83 15.60
C ASP A 94 5.23 -6.77 14.32
N ASN A 95 6.10 -7.77 14.17
CA ASN A 95 7.15 -7.82 13.17
C ASN A 95 6.63 -8.13 11.75
N THR A 96 5.39 -8.62 11.60
CA THR A 96 4.79 -8.91 10.29
C THR A 96 4.70 -7.66 9.44
N GLY A 97 3.99 -6.63 9.92
CA GLY A 97 3.76 -5.39 9.16
C GLY A 97 5.06 -4.63 8.91
N SER A 98 5.97 -4.62 9.89
CA SER A 98 7.28 -3.98 9.71
C SER A 98 8.13 -4.69 8.66
N GLY A 99 8.09 -6.03 8.60
CA GLY A 99 8.76 -6.84 7.59
C GLY A 99 8.23 -6.58 6.18
N ILE A 100 6.90 -6.53 6.02
CA ILE A 100 6.25 -6.22 4.75
C ILE A 100 6.63 -4.80 4.31
N ALA A 101 6.47 -3.80 5.17
CA ALA A 101 6.83 -2.41 4.86
C ALA A 101 8.30 -2.28 4.42
N ARG A 102 9.21 -2.97 5.11
CA ARG A 102 10.63 -3.01 4.74
C ARG A 102 10.85 -3.56 3.33
N ARG A 103 10.23 -4.70 3.00
CA ARG A 103 10.38 -5.35 1.69
C ARG A 103 9.74 -4.52 0.58
N LEU A 104 8.63 -3.84 0.85
CA LEU A 104 8.02 -2.91 -0.10
C LEU A 104 8.93 -1.74 -0.44
N VAL A 105 9.60 -1.13 0.53
CA VAL A 105 10.62 -0.08 0.25
C VAL A 105 11.74 -0.63 -0.62
N LEU A 106 12.25 -1.83 -0.33
CA LEU A 106 13.31 -2.44 -1.15
C LEU A 106 12.87 -2.74 -2.59
N LYS A 107 11.58 -3.07 -2.80
CA LYS A 107 11.02 -3.38 -4.13
C LYS A 107 10.63 -2.14 -4.93
N THR A 108 10.10 -1.12 -4.25
CA THR A 108 9.58 0.10 -4.88
C THR A 108 10.59 1.24 -4.88
N GLY A 109 11.59 1.20 -4.01
CA GLY A 109 12.54 2.28 -3.76
C GLY A 109 11.90 3.58 -3.26
N LEU A 110 10.64 3.51 -2.82
CA LEU A 110 9.84 4.64 -2.35
C LEU A 110 9.59 4.52 -0.84
N ASN A 111 9.27 5.65 -0.21
CA ASN A 111 8.84 5.64 1.18
C ASN A 111 7.47 4.99 1.28
N ILE A 112 7.30 4.09 2.24
CA ILE A 112 6.05 3.34 2.43
C ILE A 112 5.43 3.71 3.78
N ILE A 113 4.15 4.02 3.77
CA ILE A 113 3.30 4.01 4.97
C ILE A 113 2.34 2.84 4.83
N LEU A 114 2.43 1.87 5.73
CA LEU A 114 1.62 0.65 5.69
C LEU A 114 0.73 0.58 6.93
N ALA A 115 -0.58 0.64 6.74
CA ALA A 115 -1.55 0.22 7.72
C ALA A 115 -1.92 -1.24 7.46
N CYS A 116 -1.75 -2.13 8.43
CA CYS A 116 -2.10 -3.53 8.25
C CYS A 116 -2.81 -4.13 9.48
N ASN A 117 -3.91 -4.82 9.21
CA ASN A 117 -4.68 -5.58 10.18
C ASN A 117 -4.79 -7.05 9.73
N ILE A 118 -3.65 -7.75 9.60
CA ILE A 118 -3.63 -9.17 9.24
C ILE A 118 -3.47 -9.99 10.54
N PRO A 119 -4.28 -11.05 10.75
CA PRO A 119 -4.18 -11.87 11.94
C PRO A 119 -2.91 -12.72 11.94
N LYS A 120 -2.17 -12.69 13.05
CA LYS A 120 -0.85 -13.35 13.20
C LYS A 120 -0.90 -14.88 13.31
N ASN A 121 -2.09 -15.44 13.47
CA ASN A 121 -2.27 -16.88 13.62
C ASN A 121 -2.14 -17.64 12.29
N ASN A 122 -2.04 -16.92 11.16
CA ASN A 122 -1.95 -17.53 9.83
C ASN A 122 -0.80 -16.90 9.00
N PRO A 123 0.44 -17.42 9.13
CA PRO A 123 1.58 -16.90 8.36
C PRO A 123 1.44 -17.11 6.84
N LEU A 124 0.63 -18.06 6.39
CA LEU A 124 0.34 -18.26 4.96
C LEU A 124 -0.49 -17.11 4.40
N LEU A 125 -1.47 -16.62 5.17
CA LEU A 125 -2.29 -15.46 4.82
C LEU A 125 -1.43 -14.19 4.69
N GLU A 126 -0.48 -13.98 5.61
CA GLU A 126 0.46 -12.86 5.57
C GLU A 126 1.32 -12.89 4.29
N ALA A 127 1.93 -14.05 3.99
CA ALA A 127 2.76 -14.23 2.81
C ALA A 127 1.95 -14.06 1.50
N LYS A 128 0.71 -14.56 1.48
CA LYS A 128 -0.19 -14.40 0.35
C LYS A 128 -0.59 -12.94 0.15
N ALA A 129 -0.97 -12.23 1.22
CA ALA A 129 -1.32 -10.81 1.16
C ALA A 129 -0.16 -9.97 0.62
N GLU A 130 1.05 -10.21 1.10
CA GLU A 130 2.24 -9.55 0.59
C GLU A 130 2.48 -9.85 -0.89
N LYS A 131 2.37 -11.13 -1.30
CA LYS A 131 2.60 -11.53 -2.70
C LYS A 131 1.60 -10.85 -3.65
N VAL A 132 0.32 -10.80 -3.26
CA VAL A 132 -0.73 -10.14 -4.05
C VAL A 132 -0.48 -8.64 -4.12
N LEU A 133 -0.14 -8.00 -3.00
CA LEU A 133 0.19 -6.58 -2.96
C LEU A 133 1.38 -6.24 -3.86
N ILE A 134 2.49 -6.98 -3.76
CA ILE A 134 3.66 -6.78 -4.62
C ILE A 134 3.29 -6.96 -6.08
N ARG A 135 2.49 -7.98 -6.42
CA ARG A 135 2.06 -8.21 -7.80
C ARG A 135 1.27 -7.01 -8.31
N LYS A 136 0.32 -6.49 -7.53
CA LYS A 136 -0.45 -5.30 -7.90
C LYS A 136 0.45 -4.07 -8.08
N LEU A 137 1.44 -3.86 -7.21
CA LEU A 137 2.39 -2.75 -7.35
C LEU A 137 3.25 -2.86 -8.61
N ILE A 138 3.60 -4.07 -9.04
CA ILE A 138 4.30 -4.31 -10.31
C ILE A 138 3.37 -3.97 -11.48
N ASP A 139 2.13 -4.46 -11.45
CA ASP A 139 1.14 -4.23 -12.51
C ASP A 139 0.78 -2.74 -12.65
N LEU A 140 0.84 -1.98 -11.54
CA LEU A 140 0.67 -0.52 -11.52
C LEU A 140 1.94 0.26 -11.91
N GLY A 141 3.08 -0.40 -12.14
CA GLY A 141 4.34 0.24 -12.50
C GLY A 141 5.04 0.98 -11.36
N TYR A 142 4.72 0.65 -10.10
CA TYR A 142 5.31 1.32 -8.91
C TYR A 142 6.57 0.65 -8.37
N THR A 143 7.06 -0.41 -9.03
CA THR A 143 8.32 -1.07 -8.67
C THR A 143 9.49 -0.52 -9.45
N MET A 144 10.66 -0.45 -8.82
CA MET A 144 11.88 -0.08 -9.53
C MET A 144 12.14 -1.09 -10.67
N SER A 145 12.26 -0.60 -11.90
CA SER A 145 12.99 -1.34 -12.93
C SER A 145 14.39 -1.63 -12.39
N LYS A 146 14.86 -2.88 -12.50
CA LYS A 146 16.19 -3.33 -12.03
C LYS A 146 17.21 -2.19 -12.18
N PRO A 147 17.99 -1.83 -11.13
CA PRO A 147 19.03 -0.84 -11.32
C PRO A 147 19.94 -1.35 -12.42
N VAL A 148 20.01 -0.60 -13.53
CA VAL A 148 21.07 -0.77 -14.51
C VAL A 148 22.36 -0.60 -13.71
N ARG A 149 23.08 -1.70 -13.53
CA ARG A 149 24.34 -1.74 -12.83
C ARG A 149 25.26 -0.80 -13.61
N ALA A 150 25.52 0.39 -13.07
CA ALA A 150 26.61 1.22 -13.54
C ALA A 150 27.88 0.40 -13.29
N THR A 151 28.42 -0.14 -14.39
CA THR A 151 29.69 -0.85 -14.46
C THR A 151 30.85 0.08 -14.18
#